data_AF-A0A2G9U0Q3-F1
#
_entry.id   AF-A0A2G9U0Q3-F1
#
_cell.length_a   1.000
_cell.length_b   1.000
_cell.length_c   1.000
_cell.angle_alpha   90.00
_cell.angle_beta   90.00
_cell.angle_gamma   90.00
#
_symmetry.space_group_name_H-M   'P 1'
#
loop_
_entity.id
_entity.type
_entity.pdbx_description
1 polymer ?
#
loop_
_entity_poly.entity_id
_entity_poly.type
_entity_poly.pdbx_seq_one_letter_code
_entity_poly.pdbx_strand_id
1 'polypeptide(L)'
;MAVGDGSRQLMYSHRRDVSKSAARHDDDRRSVREFSLSAIDFILLGAGPGVSDLDVAEDPPWNGKVFATVINEMNPNLDWCEVIDRLDDVQMLVTRRQSLITLVDALRTGLRDKPFPINKLYTKWRCREAQLSLISSMIENPDVFCIADYPHRAVPTNMLKNTPDESDRLLAPWCCVELTELLLAMAGEQNVQTAAIRLLHGALEKWPDVVLLALFQVPVCWD
;
A
#
# COMPACT_ATOMS: atom_id res chain seq x y z
N MET A 1 -34.26 61.92 -18.19
CA MET A 1 -34.43 60.55 -17.66
C MET A 1 -33.08 59.85 -17.76
N ALA A 2 -32.42 59.67 -16.61
CA ALA A 2 -31.18 58.90 -16.48
C ALA A 2 -31.52 57.63 -15.71
N VAL A 3 -31.41 56.47 -16.34
CA VAL A 3 -31.39 55.17 -15.65
C VAL A 3 -30.49 54.23 -16.46
N GLY A 4 -29.48 53.68 -15.79
CA GLY A 4 -29.01 52.32 -16.07
C GLY A 4 -27.58 52.16 -16.55
N ASP A 5 -26.58 52.56 -15.76
CA ASP A 5 -25.19 52.09 -16.00
C ASP A 5 -24.40 51.74 -14.71
N GLY A 6 -25.11 51.32 -13.65
CA GLY A 6 -24.48 50.90 -12.39
C GLY A 6 -24.34 49.38 -12.22
N SER A 7 -25.22 48.58 -12.85
CA SER A 7 -25.32 47.14 -12.58
C SER A 7 -24.33 46.29 -13.39
N ARG A 8 -23.77 46.82 -14.49
CA ARG A 8 -22.85 46.07 -15.36
C ARG A 8 -21.41 46.08 -14.84
N GLN A 9 -20.97 47.13 -14.15
CA GLN A 9 -19.61 47.21 -13.60
C GLN A 9 -19.41 46.32 -12.36
N LEU A 10 -20.43 46.14 -11.52
CA LEU A 10 -20.34 45.28 -10.34
C LEU A 10 -20.27 43.77 -10.69
N MET A 11 -20.98 43.31 -11.74
CA MET A 11 -20.84 41.92 -12.20
C MET A 11 -19.47 41.60 -12.80
N TYR A 12 -18.82 42.57 -13.49
CA TYR A 12 -17.50 42.36 -14.08
C TYR A 12 -16.35 42.39 -13.08
N SER A 13 -16.52 43.09 -11.95
CA SER A 13 -15.57 43.06 -10.83
C SER A 13 -15.65 41.72 -10.10
N HIS A 14 -16.85 41.27 -9.73
CA HIS A 14 -17.02 40.05 -8.93
C HIS A 14 -16.57 38.78 -9.68
N ARG A 15 -16.76 38.73 -11.02
CA ARG A 15 -16.31 37.60 -11.84
C ARG A 15 -14.78 37.49 -11.90
N ARG A 16 -14.04 38.61 -11.85
CA ARG A 16 -12.57 38.59 -11.86
C ARG A 16 -11.98 38.10 -10.55
N ASP A 17 -12.63 38.38 -9.43
CA ASP A 17 -12.14 37.95 -8.11
C ASP A 17 -12.38 36.45 -7.87
N VAL A 18 -13.52 35.91 -8.33
CA VAL A 18 -13.79 34.47 -8.28
C VAL A 18 -12.83 33.69 -9.21
N SER A 19 -12.56 34.20 -10.41
CA SER A 19 -11.61 33.57 -11.33
C SER A 19 -10.16 33.63 -10.83
N LYS A 20 -9.74 34.71 -10.14
CA LYS A 20 -8.42 34.78 -9.51
C LYS A 20 -8.29 33.87 -8.29
N SER A 21 -9.35 33.71 -7.49
CA SER A 21 -9.34 32.81 -6.33
C SER A 21 -9.35 31.34 -6.74
N ALA A 22 -10.10 30.97 -7.79
CA ALA A 22 -10.11 29.62 -8.34
C ALA A 22 -8.76 29.26 -8.97
N ALA A 23 -8.13 30.19 -9.71
CA ALA A 23 -6.81 29.97 -10.30
C ALA A 23 -5.72 29.76 -9.23
N ARG A 24 -5.75 30.49 -8.11
CA ARG A 24 -4.79 30.29 -7.00
C ARG A 24 -4.98 28.94 -6.29
N HIS A 25 -6.22 28.48 -6.16
CA HIS A 25 -6.51 27.19 -5.51
C HIS A 25 -6.17 25.99 -6.41
N ASP A 26 -6.23 26.17 -7.73
CA ASP A 26 -5.80 25.16 -8.71
C ASP A 26 -4.27 25.12 -8.87
N ASP A 27 -3.59 26.26 -8.72
CA ASP A 27 -2.13 26.37 -8.77
C ASP A 27 -1.47 25.70 -7.55
N ASP A 28 -2.03 25.88 -6.35
CA ASP A 28 -1.58 25.16 -5.15
C ASP A 28 -1.80 23.64 -5.27
N ARG A 29 -2.94 23.22 -5.83
CA ARG A 29 -3.23 21.78 -6.06
C ARG A 29 -2.36 21.18 -7.15
N ARG A 30 -1.98 21.95 -8.17
CA ARG A 30 -0.98 21.53 -9.17
C ARG A 30 0.40 21.44 -8.56
N SER A 31 0.81 22.41 -7.74
CA SER A 31 2.12 22.39 -7.10
C SER A 31 2.27 21.20 -6.16
N VAL A 32 1.28 20.91 -5.29
CA VAL A 32 1.31 19.74 -4.40
C VAL A 32 1.28 18.41 -5.18
N ARG A 33 0.58 18.36 -6.32
CA ARG A 33 0.59 17.19 -7.21
C ARG A 33 1.90 17.03 -7.98
N GLU A 34 2.52 18.13 -8.44
CA GLU A 34 3.83 18.10 -9.10
C GLU A 34 4.95 17.73 -8.12
N PHE A 35 4.90 18.20 -6.87
CA PHE A 35 5.81 17.76 -5.81
C PHE A 35 5.64 16.27 -5.46
N SER A 36 4.40 15.76 -5.46
CA SER A 36 4.13 14.33 -5.22
C SER A 36 4.51 13.44 -6.41
N LEU A 37 4.30 13.92 -7.65
CA LEU A 37 4.59 13.16 -8.87
C LEU A 37 6.08 13.16 -9.21
N SER A 38 6.80 14.26 -8.94
CA SER A 38 8.27 14.32 -9.07
C SER A 38 8.99 13.35 -8.13
N ALA A 39 8.48 13.19 -6.90
CA ALA A 39 9.06 12.25 -5.95
C ALA A 39 8.80 10.79 -6.33
N ILE A 40 7.66 10.49 -6.97
CA ILE A 40 7.29 9.14 -7.42
C ILE A 40 7.99 8.77 -8.74
N ASP A 41 8.12 9.71 -9.68
CA ASP A 41 8.87 9.50 -10.93
C ASP A 41 10.36 9.26 -10.67
N PHE A 42 10.95 9.92 -9.66
CA PHE A 42 12.34 9.68 -9.26
C PHE A 42 12.56 8.28 -8.65
N ILE A 43 11.53 7.67 -8.06
CA ILE A 43 11.61 6.33 -7.46
C ILE A 43 11.45 5.22 -8.52
N LEU A 44 10.74 5.47 -9.63
CA LEU A 44 10.36 4.43 -10.60
C LEU A 44 11.18 4.40 -11.89
N LEU A 45 11.90 5.47 -12.27
CA LEU A 45 12.67 5.54 -13.53
C LEU A 45 14.19 5.46 -13.34
N GLY A 46 14.65 4.46 -12.60
CA GLY A 46 16.04 4.02 -12.63
C GLY A 46 16.28 2.92 -13.66
N ALA A 47 16.16 3.21 -14.97
CA ALA A 47 16.73 2.40 -16.04
C ALA A 47 16.48 3.01 -17.45
N GLY A 48 17.45 3.76 -17.97
CA GLY A 48 17.65 3.92 -19.41
C GLY A 48 18.67 2.88 -19.91
N PRO A 49 18.53 2.30 -21.12
CA PRO A 49 19.41 1.25 -21.56
C PRO A 49 20.73 1.83 -22.09
N GLY A 50 21.84 1.42 -21.48
CA GLY A 50 23.18 1.56 -22.05
C GLY A 50 23.97 2.74 -21.51
N VAL A 51 24.41 2.66 -20.25
CA VAL A 51 25.63 3.33 -19.81
C VAL A 51 26.38 2.40 -18.86
N SER A 52 27.64 2.19 -19.18
CA SER A 52 28.65 1.34 -18.54
C SER A 52 28.75 1.55 -17.04
N ASP A 53 29.18 0.50 -16.33
CA ASP A 53 29.57 0.47 -14.91
C ASP A 53 30.31 1.75 -14.48
N LEU A 54 29.54 2.70 -14.00
CA LEU A 54 29.97 3.72 -13.06
C LEU A 54 29.21 3.35 -11.80
N ASP A 55 29.91 3.23 -10.68
CA ASP A 55 29.31 3.14 -9.35
C ASP A 55 28.28 4.26 -9.23
N VAL A 56 27.02 3.94 -9.54
CA VAL A 56 25.88 4.75 -9.15
C VAL A 56 25.92 4.60 -7.64
N ALA A 57 26.52 5.58 -6.99
CA ALA A 57 26.35 5.76 -5.56
C ALA A 57 24.83 5.77 -5.36
N GLU A 58 24.28 4.65 -4.92
CA GLU A 58 22.86 4.54 -4.63
C GLU A 58 22.58 5.67 -3.65
N ASP A 59 21.69 6.60 -4.05
CA ASP A 59 21.22 7.63 -3.12
C ASP A 59 20.80 6.91 -1.84
N PRO A 60 21.20 7.42 -0.66
CA PRO A 60 20.94 6.73 0.59
C PRO A 60 19.44 6.47 0.71
N PRO A 61 19.04 5.24 1.07
CA PRO A 61 17.63 4.87 1.07
C PRO A 61 16.83 5.81 1.97
N TRP A 62 15.69 6.27 1.47
CA TRP A 62 14.78 7.14 2.21
C TRP A 62 14.45 6.55 3.59
N ASN A 63 14.61 7.36 4.64
CA ASN A 63 14.26 6.98 5.99
C ASN A 63 12.76 7.24 6.25
N GLY A 64 11.96 6.17 6.25
CA GLY A 64 10.51 6.26 6.45
C GLY A 64 10.10 6.90 7.78
N LYS A 65 10.88 6.70 8.85
CA LYS A 65 10.60 7.29 10.17
C LYS A 65 10.79 8.80 10.17
N VAL A 66 11.88 9.28 9.57
CA VAL A 66 12.13 10.72 9.44
C VAL A 66 11.05 11.36 8.58
N PHE A 67 10.71 10.72 7.44
CA PHE A 67 9.63 11.18 6.58
C PHE A 67 8.30 11.33 7.33
N ALA A 68 7.84 10.27 7.99
CA ALA A 68 6.57 10.29 8.71
C ALA A 68 6.58 11.27 9.89
N THR A 69 7.72 11.43 10.58
CA THR A 69 7.89 12.45 11.64
C THR A 69 7.67 13.85 11.09
N VAL A 70 8.35 14.21 10.00
CA VAL A 70 8.23 15.54 9.38
C VAL A 70 6.81 15.78 8.87
N ILE A 71 6.18 14.79 8.22
CA ILE A 71 4.79 14.90 7.75
C ILE A 71 3.82 15.12 8.93
N ASN A 72 4.05 14.44 10.05
CA ASN A 72 3.27 14.60 11.27
C ASN A 72 3.42 15.99 11.92
N GLU A 73 4.60 16.59 11.83
CA GLU A 73 4.86 17.96 12.29
C GLU A 73 4.18 18.99 11.37
N MET A 74 4.24 18.77 10.06
CA MET A 74 3.64 19.66 9.06
C MET A 74 2.12 19.58 9.01
N ASN A 75 1.54 18.40 9.20
CA ASN A 75 0.10 18.18 9.23
C ASN A 75 -0.30 17.23 10.38
N PRO A 76 -0.47 17.77 11.61
CA PRO A 76 -0.86 16.97 12.77
C PRO A 76 -2.23 16.29 12.66
N ASN A 77 -3.07 16.75 11.74
CA ASN A 77 -4.43 16.23 11.53
C ASN A 77 -4.48 15.15 10.43
N LEU A 78 -3.35 14.78 9.83
CA LEU A 78 -3.30 13.71 8.84
C LEU A 78 -3.78 12.39 9.45
N ASP A 79 -4.80 11.78 8.84
CA ASP A 79 -5.22 10.44 9.24
C ASP A 79 -4.43 9.37 8.49
N TRP A 80 -3.49 8.74 9.17
CA TRP A 80 -2.70 7.64 8.62
C TRP A 80 -3.54 6.40 8.29
N CYS A 81 -4.73 6.24 8.87
CA CYS A 81 -5.67 5.21 8.43
C CYS A 81 -6.18 5.50 7.00
N GLU A 82 -6.43 6.76 6.67
CA GLU A 82 -6.77 7.17 5.30
C GLU A 82 -5.56 7.05 4.36
N VAL A 83 -4.33 7.32 4.85
CA VAL A 83 -3.10 7.09 4.05
C VAL A 83 -3.00 5.62 3.64
N ILE A 84 -3.33 4.68 4.53
CA ILE A 84 -3.35 3.24 4.19
C ILE A 84 -4.41 2.94 3.12
N ASP A 85 -5.57 3.59 3.15
CA ASP A 85 -6.57 3.45 2.07
C ASP A 85 -6.06 3.98 0.73
N ARG A 86 -5.14 4.96 0.74
CA ARG A 86 -4.51 5.51 -0.46
C ARG A 86 -3.40 4.65 -1.05
N LEU A 87 -3.02 3.55 -0.39
CA LEU A 87 -2.10 2.58 -0.98
C LEU A 87 -2.73 1.80 -2.14
N ASP A 88 -4.07 1.81 -2.25
CA ASP A 88 -4.81 1.30 -3.41
C ASP A 88 -4.66 2.23 -4.63
N ASP A 89 -3.45 2.30 -5.17
CA ASP A 89 -3.06 3.13 -6.31
C ASP A 89 -2.11 2.36 -7.24
N VAL A 90 -2.22 2.59 -8.55
CA VAL A 90 -1.40 1.93 -9.58
C VAL A 90 0.10 2.24 -9.45
N GLN A 91 0.45 3.37 -8.83
CA GLN A 91 1.84 3.75 -8.58
C GLN A 91 2.43 3.06 -7.34
N MET A 92 1.61 2.36 -6.55
CA MET A 92 2.02 1.74 -5.29
C MET A 92 2.52 0.30 -5.49
N LEU A 93 3.68 0.15 -6.14
CA LEU A 93 4.33 -1.14 -6.32
C LEU A 93 5.47 -1.35 -5.32
N VAL A 94 5.39 -2.41 -4.52
CA VAL A 94 6.45 -2.79 -3.57
C VAL A 94 7.22 -3.98 -4.12
N THR A 95 8.31 -3.70 -4.83
CA THR A 95 9.12 -4.72 -5.52
C THR A 95 10.47 -4.99 -4.86
N ARG A 96 10.87 -4.17 -3.88
CA ARG A 96 12.17 -4.27 -3.19
C ARG A 96 11.95 -4.34 -1.69
N ARG A 97 12.78 -5.11 -1.00
CA ARG A 97 12.78 -5.17 0.46
C ARG A 97 12.96 -3.78 1.09
N GLN A 98 13.81 -2.94 0.52
CA GLN A 98 14.05 -1.59 1.04
C GLN A 98 12.81 -0.69 0.93
N SER A 99 11.99 -0.81 -0.12
CA SER A 99 10.74 -0.05 -0.22
C SER A 99 9.71 -0.52 0.79
N LEU A 100 9.65 -1.82 1.10
CA LEU A 100 8.84 -2.34 2.20
C LEU A 100 9.30 -1.78 3.55
N ILE A 101 10.61 -1.77 3.84
CA ILE A 101 11.16 -1.20 5.08
C ILE A 101 10.75 0.26 5.22
N THR A 102 11.00 1.08 4.20
CA THR A 102 10.67 2.51 4.21
C THR A 102 9.17 2.73 4.40
N LEU A 103 8.31 1.97 3.71
CA LEU A 103 6.86 2.05 3.85
C LEU A 103 6.40 1.68 5.27
N VAL A 104 6.85 0.53 5.79
CA VAL A 104 6.44 0.02 7.09
C VAL A 104 6.90 0.96 8.21
N ASP A 105 8.13 1.47 8.12
CA ASP A 105 8.64 2.46 9.06
C ASP A 105 7.82 3.76 9.03
N ALA A 106 7.46 4.24 7.84
CA ALA A 106 6.62 5.42 7.69
C ALA A 106 5.23 5.21 8.28
N LEU A 107 4.56 4.09 7.96
CA LEU A 107 3.23 3.78 8.46
C LEU A 107 3.20 3.60 9.98
N ARG A 108 4.15 2.84 10.55
CA ARG A 108 4.25 2.65 12.01
C ARG A 108 4.52 3.96 12.74
N THR A 109 5.44 4.77 12.22
CA THR A 109 5.75 6.09 12.82
C THR A 109 4.56 7.05 12.69
N GLY A 110 3.87 7.00 11.55
CA GLY A 110 2.69 7.80 11.27
C GLY A 110 1.52 7.50 12.21
N LEU A 111 1.22 6.22 12.38
CA LEU A 111 0.15 5.73 13.26
C LEU A 111 0.40 6.01 14.75
N ARG A 112 1.68 6.19 15.16
CA ARG A 112 2.10 6.38 16.55
C ARG A 112 1.59 5.22 17.43
N ASP A 113 0.69 5.51 18.37
CA ASP A 113 0.13 4.53 19.31
C ASP A 113 -1.13 3.82 18.76
N LYS A 114 -1.64 4.22 17.58
CA LYS A 114 -2.81 3.58 16.99
C LYS A 114 -2.45 2.18 16.48
N PRO A 115 -3.31 1.17 16.70
CA PRO A 115 -3.07 -0.15 16.13
C PRO A 115 -3.08 -0.10 14.61
N PHE A 116 -2.22 -0.88 13.97
CA PHE A 116 -2.19 -1.00 12.52
C PHE A 116 -3.51 -1.59 12.02
N PRO A 117 -4.21 -0.96 11.07
CA PRO A 117 -5.51 -1.40 10.58
C PRO A 117 -5.37 -2.55 9.57
N ILE A 118 -4.92 -3.72 10.03
CA ILE A 118 -4.57 -4.89 9.19
C ILE A 118 -5.68 -5.28 8.21
N ASN A 119 -6.94 -5.14 8.62
CA ASN A 119 -8.10 -5.48 7.79
C ASN A 119 -8.15 -4.73 6.46
N LYS A 120 -7.59 -3.51 6.38
CA LYS A 120 -7.51 -2.73 5.13
C LYS A 120 -6.61 -3.39 4.08
N LEU A 121 -5.66 -4.24 4.50
CA LEU A 121 -4.83 -4.99 3.56
C LEU A 121 -5.56 -6.19 2.96
N TYR A 122 -6.59 -6.72 3.62
CA TYR A 122 -7.39 -7.85 3.15
C TYR A 122 -8.62 -7.44 2.34
N THR A 123 -9.11 -6.21 2.51
CA THR A 123 -10.20 -5.70 1.66
C THR A 123 -9.79 -5.69 0.20
N LYS A 124 -10.76 -5.89 -0.71
CA LYS A 124 -10.51 -5.85 -2.14
C LYS A 124 -10.05 -4.45 -2.57
N TRP A 125 -8.80 -4.34 -3.00
CA TRP A 125 -8.27 -3.13 -3.64
C TRP A 125 -8.72 -3.04 -5.09
N ARG A 126 -8.81 -1.83 -5.62
CA ARG A 126 -9.07 -1.54 -7.04
C ARG A 126 -7.86 -1.91 -7.89
N CYS A 127 -6.66 -1.59 -7.42
CA CYS A 127 -5.40 -2.00 -8.04
C CYS A 127 -4.90 -3.29 -7.37
N ARG A 128 -5.25 -4.44 -7.96
CA ARG A 128 -4.82 -5.75 -7.44
C ARG A 128 -3.32 -5.96 -7.55
N GLU A 129 -2.68 -5.41 -8.55
CA GLU A 129 -1.23 -5.51 -8.75
C GLU A 129 -0.47 -4.85 -7.61
N ALA A 130 -0.90 -3.65 -7.20
CA ALA A 130 -0.36 -2.95 -6.04
C ALA A 130 -0.55 -3.78 -4.77
N GLN A 131 -1.77 -4.26 -4.52
CA GLN A 131 -2.09 -5.11 -3.37
C GLN A 131 -1.23 -6.37 -3.35
N LEU A 132 -1.15 -7.11 -4.45
CA LEU A 132 -0.37 -8.33 -4.55
C LEU A 132 1.12 -8.05 -4.36
N SER A 133 1.66 -6.96 -4.90
CA SER A 133 3.07 -6.60 -4.72
C SER A 133 3.41 -6.39 -3.25
N LEU A 134 2.54 -5.68 -2.51
CA LEU A 134 2.70 -5.43 -1.08
C LEU A 134 2.61 -6.75 -0.29
N ILE A 135 1.59 -7.56 -0.55
CA ILE A 135 1.37 -8.83 0.13
C ILE A 135 2.52 -9.81 -0.14
N SER A 136 2.97 -9.94 -1.39
CA SER A 136 4.12 -10.78 -1.76
C SER A 136 5.38 -10.33 -1.01
N SER A 137 5.64 -9.03 -0.98
CA SER A 137 6.81 -8.48 -0.28
C SER A 137 6.76 -8.77 1.23
N MET A 138 5.59 -8.69 1.87
CA MET A 138 5.39 -9.04 3.28
C MET A 138 5.60 -10.53 3.55
N ILE A 139 5.10 -11.41 2.68
CA ILE A 139 5.31 -12.87 2.81
C ILE A 139 6.80 -13.22 2.71
N GLU A 140 7.53 -12.57 1.80
CA GLU A 140 8.96 -12.79 1.59
C GLU A 140 9.83 -12.19 2.71
N ASN A 141 9.33 -11.15 3.41
CA ASN A 141 10.08 -10.39 4.40
C ASN A 141 9.31 -10.26 5.73
N PRO A 142 8.98 -11.39 6.39
CA PRO A 142 8.18 -11.40 7.61
C PRO A 142 8.88 -10.73 8.80
N ASP A 143 10.20 -10.58 8.73
CA ASP A 143 10.98 -9.86 9.73
C ASP A 143 10.80 -8.33 9.66
N VAL A 144 10.38 -7.81 8.49
CA VAL A 144 10.01 -6.39 8.32
C VAL A 144 8.56 -6.18 8.74
N PHE A 145 7.66 -7.01 8.21
CA PHE A 145 6.24 -7.00 8.50
C PHE A 145 5.66 -8.40 8.38
N CYS A 146 5.25 -8.99 9.50
CA CYS A 146 4.52 -10.25 9.49
C CYS A 146 3.02 -9.98 9.66
N ILE A 147 2.23 -10.47 8.73
CA ILE A 147 0.76 -10.39 8.77
C ILE A 147 0.20 -11.09 10.03
N ALA A 148 0.87 -12.15 10.50
CA ALA A 148 0.49 -12.90 11.69
C ALA A 148 0.75 -12.18 13.02
N ASP A 149 1.51 -11.09 13.02
CA ASP A 149 1.73 -10.28 14.24
C ASP A 149 0.49 -9.43 14.61
N TYR A 150 -0.54 -9.42 13.74
CA TYR A 150 -1.79 -8.68 13.93
C TYR A 150 -2.98 -9.62 14.14
N PRO A 151 -4.13 -9.14 14.65
CA PRO A 151 -5.32 -9.98 14.80
C PRO A 151 -5.73 -10.67 13.49
N HIS A 152 -5.85 -11.99 13.52
CA HIS A 152 -6.17 -12.85 12.39
C HIS A 152 -6.90 -14.11 12.84
N ARG A 153 -7.55 -14.82 11.92
CA ARG A 153 -8.03 -16.19 12.15
C ARG A 153 -6.84 -17.14 11.98
N ALA A 154 -6.42 -17.75 13.08
CA ALA A 154 -5.29 -18.65 13.11
C ALA A 154 -5.65 -20.03 12.54
N VAL A 155 -4.73 -20.62 11.77
CA VAL A 155 -4.82 -22.01 11.32
C VAL A 155 -4.63 -22.97 12.51
N PRO A 156 -5.50 -23.99 12.70
CA PRO A 156 -5.44 -24.91 13.84
C PRO A 156 -4.35 -25.96 13.64
N THR A 157 -3.09 -25.54 13.68
CA THR A 157 -1.90 -26.39 13.49
C THR A 157 -1.71 -27.43 14.59
N ASN A 158 -2.37 -27.25 15.74
CA ASN A 158 -2.40 -28.24 16.83
C ASN A 158 -3.09 -29.56 16.46
N MET A 159 -3.86 -29.61 15.36
CA MET A 159 -4.46 -30.83 14.83
C MET A 159 -3.48 -31.66 13.99
N LEU A 160 -2.33 -31.09 13.62
CA LEU A 160 -1.33 -31.77 12.81
C LEU A 160 -0.53 -32.77 13.64
N LYS A 161 -0.25 -33.92 13.05
CA LYS A 161 0.62 -34.96 13.67
C LYS A 161 2.02 -34.42 13.96
N ASN A 162 2.53 -33.59 13.03
CA ASN A 162 3.78 -32.88 13.19
C ASN A 162 3.43 -31.39 13.35
N THR A 163 3.54 -30.88 14.56
CA THR A 163 3.34 -29.45 14.80
C THR A 163 4.43 -28.67 14.08
N PRO A 164 4.09 -27.67 13.26
CA PRO A 164 5.09 -26.84 12.60
C PRO A 164 5.96 -26.10 13.63
N ASP A 165 7.19 -25.78 13.23
CA ASP A 165 8.08 -24.96 14.06
C ASP A 165 7.54 -23.52 14.12
N GLU A 166 7.03 -23.12 15.29
CA GLU A 166 6.52 -21.77 15.53
C GLU A 166 7.60 -20.68 15.40
N SER A 167 8.89 -21.06 15.44
CA SER A 167 9.99 -20.13 15.22
C SER A 167 10.29 -19.84 13.74
N ASP A 168 9.73 -20.62 12.81
CA ASP A 168 9.86 -20.36 11.37
C ASP A 168 9.05 -19.12 10.97
N ARG A 169 9.73 -17.98 10.90
CA ARG A 169 9.12 -16.71 10.52
C ARG A 169 8.55 -16.70 9.10
N LEU A 170 9.07 -17.54 8.19
CA LEU A 170 8.52 -17.64 6.84
C LEU A 170 7.20 -18.41 6.83
N LEU A 171 6.98 -19.31 7.79
CA LEU A 171 5.70 -20.02 7.95
C LEU A 171 4.61 -19.10 8.51
N ALA A 172 4.95 -18.20 9.44
CA ALA A 172 3.98 -17.43 10.21
C ALA A 172 2.86 -16.76 9.38
N PRO A 173 3.12 -16.07 8.23
CA PRO A 173 2.06 -15.50 7.41
C PRO A 173 1.03 -16.55 6.93
N TRP A 174 1.45 -17.78 6.66
CA TRP A 174 0.59 -18.88 6.19
C TRP A 174 -0.28 -19.49 7.28
N CYS A 175 -0.05 -19.13 8.54
CA CYS A 175 -0.96 -19.44 9.65
C CYS A 175 -2.16 -18.47 9.71
N CYS A 176 -2.24 -17.47 8.83
CA CYS A 176 -3.37 -16.54 8.73
C CYS A 176 -4.37 -16.98 7.65
N VAL A 177 -5.60 -17.29 8.04
CA VAL A 177 -6.66 -17.70 7.08
C VAL A 177 -6.99 -16.55 6.12
N GLU A 178 -6.99 -15.30 6.58
CA GLU A 178 -7.25 -14.11 5.75
C GLU A 178 -6.25 -13.97 4.60
N LEU A 179 -4.99 -14.38 4.79
CA LEU A 179 -4.00 -14.36 3.72
C LEU A 179 -4.36 -15.35 2.62
N THR A 180 -4.72 -16.57 3.00
CA THR A 180 -5.15 -17.61 2.05
C THR A 180 -6.41 -17.19 1.31
N GLU A 181 -7.40 -16.64 2.02
CA GLU A 181 -8.64 -16.13 1.44
C GLU A 181 -8.36 -15.01 0.42
N LEU A 182 -7.49 -14.06 0.76
CA LEU A 182 -7.09 -12.98 -0.14
C LEU A 182 -6.38 -13.50 -1.40
N LEU A 183 -5.44 -14.43 -1.26
CA LEU A 183 -4.71 -15.02 -2.39
C LEU A 183 -5.63 -15.84 -3.29
N LEU A 184 -6.60 -16.57 -2.74
CA LEU A 184 -7.62 -17.27 -3.51
C LEU A 184 -8.50 -16.29 -4.30
N ALA A 185 -8.94 -15.20 -3.67
CA ALA A 185 -9.69 -14.16 -4.37
C ALA A 185 -8.88 -13.57 -5.53
N MET A 186 -7.59 -13.31 -5.34
CA MET A 186 -6.68 -12.83 -6.39
C MET A 186 -6.42 -13.88 -7.48
N ALA A 187 -6.42 -15.17 -7.16
CA ALA A 187 -6.31 -16.25 -8.14
C ALA A 187 -7.49 -16.27 -9.14
N GLY A 188 -8.63 -15.67 -8.80
CA GLY A 188 -9.76 -15.46 -9.70
C GLY A 188 -9.65 -14.24 -10.62
N GLU A 189 -8.63 -13.38 -10.47
CA GLU A 189 -8.52 -12.11 -11.20
C GLU A 189 -7.38 -12.15 -12.23
N GLN A 190 -7.72 -11.97 -13.52
CA GLN A 190 -6.83 -12.23 -14.66
C GLN A 190 -5.47 -11.52 -14.59
N ASN A 191 -5.43 -10.30 -14.08
CA ASN A 191 -4.23 -9.47 -14.00
C ASN A 191 -3.21 -9.94 -12.95
N VAL A 192 -3.66 -10.65 -11.92
CA VAL A 192 -2.81 -11.10 -10.80
C VAL A 192 -2.82 -12.62 -10.58
N GLN A 193 -3.70 -13.34 -11.29
CA GLN A 193 -3.95 -14.77 -11.14
C GLN A 193 -2.67 -15.60 -11.09
N THR A 194 -1.81 -15.47 -12.11
CA THR A 194 -0.60 -16.29 -12.23
C THR A 194 0.34 -16.11 -11.04
N ALA A 195 0.50 -14.87 -10.57
CA ALA A 195 1.39 -14.56 -9.46
C ALA A 195 0.79 -15.00 -8.11
N ALA A 196 -0.53 -14.86 -7.92
CA ALA A 196 -1.23 -15.36 -6.73
C ALA A 196 -1.18 -16.89 -6.64
N ILE A 197 -1.45 -17.60 -7.75
CA ILE A 197 -1.34 -19.07 -7.82
C ILE A 197 0.09 -19.52 -7.53
N ARG A 198 1.10 -18.81 -8.04
CA ARG A 198 2.51 -19.13 -7.78
C ARG A 198 2.86 -19.03 -6.29
N LEU A 199 2.37 -18.01 -5.58
CA LEU A 199 2.57 -17.89 -4.13
C LEU A 199 1.92 -19.04 -3.37
N LEU A 200 0.66 -19.36 -3.68
CA LEU A 200 -0.06 -20.49 -3.08
C LEU A 200 0.65 -21.83 -3.36
N HIS A 201 1.12 -22.03 -4.58
CA HIS A 201 1.84 -23.24 -4.97
C HIS A 201 3.15 -23.40 -4.19
N GLY A 202 3.97 -22.34 -4.09
CA GLY A 202 5.21 -22.39 -3.32
C GLY A 202 4.98 -22.71 -1.84
N ALA A 203 3.89 -22.20 -1.26
CA ALA A 203 3.50 -22.55 0.10
C ALA A 203 3.00 -23.99 0.24
N LEU A 204 2.23 -24.49 -0.73
CA LEU A 204 1.78 -25.89 -0.77
C LEU A 204 2.94 -26.88 -0.89
N GLU A 205 3.99 -26.53 -1.63
CA GLU A 205 5.19 -27.37 -1.74
C GLU A 205 5.94 -27.46 -0.40
N LYS A 206 6.01 -26.34 0.34
CA LYS A 206 6.82 -26.25 1.57
C LYS A 206 6.05 -26.67 2.83
N TRP A 207 4.79 -26.27 2.95
CA TRP A 207 3.93 -26.48 4.12
C TRP A 207 2.51 -26.95 3.72
N PRO A 208 2.40 -28.10 3.02
CA PRO A 208 1.13 -28.56 2.47
C PRO A 208 0.02 -28.65 3.52
N ASP A 209 0.33 -29.24 4.68
CA ASP A 209 -0.64 -29.46 5.75
C ASP A 209 -1.24 -28.16 6.30
N VAL A 210 -0.40 -27.14 6.49
CA VAL A 210 -0.83 -25.83 7.02
C VAL A 210 -1.71 -25.12 5.99
N VAL A 211 -1.29 -25.08 4.72
CA VAL A 211 -2.05 -24.42 3.66
C VAL A 211 -3.38 -25.13 3.41
N LEU A 212 -3.42 -26.47 3.44
CA LEU A 212 -4.66 -27.23 3.32
C LEU A 212 -5.62 -26.96 4.48
N LEU A 213 -5.12 -26.88 5.72
CA LEU A 213 -5.94 -26.48 6.87
C LEU A 213 -6.46 -25.04 6.76
N ALA A 214 -5.66 -24.12 6.20
CA ALA A 214 -6.12 -22.77 5.92
C ALA A 214 -7.27 -22.79 4.89
N LEU A 215 -7.09 -23.52 3.78
CA LEU A 215 -8.11 -23.69 2.74
C LEU A 215 -9.42 -24.25 3.27
N PHE A 216 -9.40 -25.21 4.18
CA PHE A 216 -10.61 -25.76 4.80
C PHE A 216 -11.38 -24.75 5.67
N GLN A 217 -10.72 -23.69 6.12
CA GLN A 217 -11.34 -22.64 6.93
C GLN A 217 -11.81 -21.45 6.11
N VAL A 218 -11.42 -21.35 4.83
CA VAL A 218 -11.91 -20.30 3.97
C VAL A 218 -13.41 -20.51 3.77
N PRO A 219 -14.26 -19.50 4.06
CA PRO A 219 -15.68 -19.64 3.86
C PRO A 219 -15.97 -19.91 2.38
N VAL A 220 -16.76 -20.95 2.12
CA VAL A 220 -17.19 -21.27 0.76
C VAL A 220 -18.28 -20.27 0.39
N CYS A 221 -17.97 -19.30 -0.48
CA CYS A 221 -19.00 -18.45 -1.08
C CYS A 221 -19.71 -19.28 -2.15
N TRP A 222 -20.84 -19.90 -1.77
CA TRP A 222 -21.78 -20.48 -2.73
C TRP A 222 -22.60 -19.35 -3.34
N ASP A 223 -22.00 -18.59 -4.25
CA ASP A 223 -22.72 -17.63 -5.10
C ASP A 223 -22.75 -18.12 -6.56
#